data_AF-A0A7S1API0-F1
#
_entry.id   AF-A0A7S1API0-F1
#
_cell.length_a   1.000
_cell.length_b   1.000
_cell.length_c   1.000
_cell.angle_alpha   90.00
_cell.angle_beta   90.00
_cell.angle_gamma   90.00
#
_symmetry.space_group_name_H-M   'P 1'
#
loop_
_entity.id
_entity.type
_entity.pdbx_description
1 polymer ?
#
loop_
_entity_poly.entity_id
_entity_poly.type
_entity_poly.pdbx_seq_one_letter_code
_entity_poly.pdbx_strand_id
1 'polypeptide(L)'
;MASSLPPTLPKIRPGPLKSSAQPLTTPEALSIEPAGSDTSSTAPSTPRQFPEEKSKFWPRELCCCLPMSVRSALPGQLQVIQDWTHLSLISGACGAGVLAAEALFDIFVERTCGCVQHLFCLEEVAAVAVVLPSLLYILKMIGQYDDQVQKRQEIVEKRKEELAKSYNVLILSMDDLLSKAAESSAMLAERSFESKRRDFQRFLERAEQKYKASKAEGQTDNDMLLVQFRRFVRRWLTVFEECSVDPVGCPRRVVTEDELERCTNVGELAVLTAERLKATEVRFVSTQRDKDRTMLQGLRENGVTLLNRVRKQAKALDNREANDLELSSQSFMHMHEASDPAVQQPVAAPNPGCCTCCGCNWLAYGCFGCGCSREDDGFPRTMRCICVRLLLLSANHTALFFAFVCGWPIVGQEVFHSDTRIYVVVSWMLYQIGLAMLLMRFEQIDVIQKLEKEVRALAEESDRIRVRREQMNQFWSSLQELTDLWLHRTVPRLDLMKEVQGHMEDAPGADILPLMAGASSRLEELEGYLGSLELWRTHGKLSGESKKAFGDRITALCHEETLPQVLHGLQVVIEEGILRVEDAKAASGGAPVGPALVLGTQSFRG
;
A
#
# COMPACT_ATOMS: atom_id res chain seq x y z
N MET A 1 0.91 -29.77 -30.41
CA MET A 1 0.53 -28.39 -30.03
C MET A 1 0.05 -28.41 -28.58
N ALA A 2 0.97 -28.24 -27.64
CA ALA A 2 0.67 -28.04 -26.22
C ALA A 2 1.65 -26.97 -25.74
N SER A 3 1.11 -25.80 -25.39
CA SER A 3 1.88 -24.63 -24.96
C SER A 3 2.38 -24.84 -23.54
N SER A 4 3.69 -24.99 -23.39
CA SER A 4 4.39 -24.99 -22.11
C SER A 4 4.45 -23.57 -21.56
N LEU A 5 3.69 -23.30 -20.49
CA LEU A 5 3.80 -22.11 -19.67
C LEU A 5 5.24 -22.00 -19.09
N PRO A 6 5.82 -20.79 -19.01
CA PRO A 6 7.14 -20.60 -18.42
C PRO A 6 7.09 -20.86 -16.91
N PRO A 7 8.22 -21.27 -16.29
CA PRO A 7 8.26 -21.55 -14.86
C PRO A 7 8.04 -20.26 -14.06
N THR A 8 7.09 -20.32 -13.13
CA THR A 8 6.89 -19.29 -12.11
C THR A 8 8.16 -19.13 -11.30
N LEU A 9 8.68 -17.91 -11.22
CA LEU A 9 9.76 -17.51 -10.31
C LEU A 9 9.52 -18.08 -8.90
N PRO A 10 10.57 -18.53 -8.19
CA PRO A 10 10.43 -19.06 -6.84
C PRO A 10 9.82 -17.97 -5.94
N LYS A 11 8.69 -18.28 -5.31
CA LYS A 11 8.17 -17.52 -4.17
C LYS A 11 9.26 -17.51 -3.10
N ILE A 12 9.93 -16.38 -2.95
CA ILE A 12 10.75 -16.10 -1.76
C ILE A 12 9.78 -16.19 -0.58
N ARG A 13 9.86 -17.28 0.20
CA ARG A 13 9.17 -17.39 1.47
C ARG A 13 9.80 -16.37 2.42
N PRO A 14 9.06 -15.39 2.95
CA PRO A 14 9.55 -14.65 4.10
C PRO A 14 9.78 -15.66 5.22
N GLY A 15 11.01 -15.70 5.75
CA GLY A 15 11.32 -16.49 6.94
C GLY A 15 10.42 -16.11 8.12
N PRO A 16 10.25 -16.99 9.11
CA PRO A 16 9.40 -16.71 10.25
C PRO A 16 9.97 -15.51 11.03
N LEU A 17 9.29 -14.36 10.91
CA LEU A 17 9.45 -13.23 11.80
C LEU A 17 9.12 -13.72 13.22
N LYS A 18 10.14 -13.79 14.08
CA LYS A 18 9.95 -13.96 15.52
C LYS A 18 9.11 -12.78 16.01
N SER A 19 7.84 -13.05 16.28
CA SER A 19 6.92 -12.17 16.99
C SER A 19 7.45 -11.94 18.40
N SER A 20 8.19 -10.85 18.59
CA SER A 20 8.33 -10.19 19.88
C SER A 20 7.42 -8.96 19.85
N ALA A 21 6.13 -9.19 20.05
CA ALA A 21 5.18 -8.12 20.29
C ALA A 21 5.49 -7.47 21.65
N GLN A 22 6.23 -6.35 21.63
CA GLN A 22 6.16 -5.37 22.71
C GLN A 22 4.91 -4.49 22.49
N PRO A 23 4.26 -4.00 23.56
CA PRO A 23 3.15 -3.07 23.44
C PRO A 23 3.65 -1.76 22.85
N LEU A 24 3.00 -1.30 21.77
CA LEU A 24 3.27 -0.03 21.13
C LEU A 24 2.92 1.10 22.12
N THR A 25 3.93 1.74 22.69
CA THR A 25 3.80 3.08 23.26
C THR A 25 3.44 4.06 22.14
N THR A 26 2.59 5.03 22.50
CA THR A 26 2.13 6.20 21.73
C THR A 26 3.11 6.73 20.66
N PRO A 27 2.62 7.19 19.49
CA PRO A 27 3.47 7.65 18.41
C PRO A 27 4.18 8.95 18.81
N GLU A 28 5.49 8.88 18.87
CA GLU A 28 6.38 10.03 18.86
C GLU A 28 6.22 10.74 17.51
N ALA A 29 5.85 12.02 17.56
CA ALA A 29 5.62 12.84 16.39
C ALA A 29 6.91 12.93 15.58
N LEU A 30 6.88 12.40 14.35
CA LEU A 30 7.95 12.57 13.38
C LEU A 30 7.93 14.04 12.92
N SER A 31 8.71 14.89 13.57
CA SER A 31 8.99 16.26 13.12
C SER A 31 9.80 16.18 11.83
N ILE A 32 9.12 16.30 10.69
CA ILE A 32 9.76 16.51 9.39
C ILE A 32 10.14 17.98 9.34
N GLU A 33 11.44 18.29 9.48
CA GLU A 33 11.95 19.61 9.11
C GLU A 33 11.78 19.83 7.60
N PRO A 34 11.19 20.94 7.16
CA PRO A 34 11.07 21.23 5.74
C PRO A 34 12.42 21.67 5.17
N ALA A 35 12.98 20.84 4.28
CA ALA A 35 14.05 21.27 3.39
C ALA A 35 13.53 22.38 2.47
N GLY A 36 14.26 23.49 2.44
CA GLY A 36 13.85 24.75 1.84
C GLY A 36 13.46 24.65 0.37
N SER A 37 12.35 25.31 0.04
CA SER A 37 12.02 25.70 -1.33
C SER A 37 11.38 27.09 -1.33
N ASP A 38 11.92 27.90 -2.23
CA ASP A 38 11.57 29.24 -2.68
C ASP A 38 10.16 29.76 -2.40
N THR A 39 10.15 30.99 -1.89
CA THR A 39 9.01 31.81 -1.55
C THR A 39 8.20 32.22 -2.79
N SER A 40 7.04 31.58 -3.01
CA SER A 40 5.87 32.25 -3.61
C SER A 40 4.70 32.14 -2.62
N SER A 41 4.54 33.21 -1.85
CA SER A 41 3.56 33.39 -0.78
C SER A 41 2.12 33.22 -1.29
N THR A 42 1.50 32.10 -0.95
CA THR A 42 0.03 32.03 -0.78
C THR A 42 -0.20 31.92 0.73
N ALA A 43 -0.71 32.98 1.35
CA ALA A 43 -0.88 33.05 2.79
C ALA A 43 -1.78 31.92 3.31
N PRO A 44 -1.43 31.26 4.42
CA PRO A 44 -2.32 30.29 5.06
C PRO A 44 -3.56 31.03 5.56
N SER A 45 -4.73 30.62 5.08
CA SER A 45 -6.01 31.12 5.56
C SER A 45 -6.13 30.82 7.06
N THR A 46 -6.15 31.87 7.87
CA THR A 46 -6.46 31.80 9.31
C THR A 46 -7.76 31.02 9.51
N PRO A 47 -7.81 30.01 10.40
CA PRO A 47 -9.05 29.31 10.69
C PRO A 47 -10.09 30.32 11.18
N ARG A 48 -11.19 30.46 10.44
CA ARG A 48 -12.33 31.30 10.80
C ARG A 48 -12.93 30.71 12.07
N GLN A 49 -12.62 31.32 13.22
CA GLN A 49 -13.42 31.14 14.41
C GLN A 49 -14.79 31.74 14.11
N PHE A 50 -15.81 30.88 13.98
CA PHE A 50 -17.18 31.34 13.97
C PHE A 50 -17.42 32.09 15.28
N PRO A 51 -17.98 33.32 15.24
CA PRO A 51 -18.54 33.90 16.44
C PRO A 51 -19.76 33.06 16.81
N GLU A 52 -19.57 32.06 17.68
CA GLU A 52 -20.70 31.44 18.36
C GLU A 52 -21.47 32.56 19.05
N GLU A 53 -22.68 32.84 18.59
CA GLU A 53 -23.66 33.56 19.39
C GLU A 53 -23.92 32.70 20.64
N LYS A 54 -23.12 32.94 21.69
CA LYS A 54 -23.29 32.31 22.98
C LYS A 54 -24.68 32.70 23.47
N SER A 55 -25.64 31.79 23.33
CA SER A 55 -26.96 31.98 23.90
C SER A 55 -26.76 32.31 25.38
N LYS A 56 -27.38 33.38 25.88
CA LYS A 56 -27.26 33.77 27.29
C LYS A 56 -27.78 32.71 28.26
N PHE A 57 -28.43 31.66 27.75
CA PHE A 57 -29.15 30.67 28.53
C PHE A 57 -28.37 29.38 28.79
N TRP A 58 -27.37 29.07 27.96
CA TRP A 58 -26.61 27.82 28.01
C TRP A 58 -25.10 28.09 28.14
N PRO A 59 -24.31 27.18 28.76
CA PRO A 59 -24.70 25.90 29.37
C PRO A 59 -25.30 26.04 30.78
N ARG A 60 -26.09 25.05 31.23
CA ARG A 60 -26.62 24.97 32.61
C ARG A 60 -26.44 23.59 33.23
N GLU A 61 -26.09 23.56 34.52
CA GLU A 61 -26.09 22.34 35.32
C GLU A 61 -27.52 22.02 35.77
N LEU A 62 -28.13 20.94 35.26
CA LEU A 62 -29.52 20.57 35.59
C LEU A 62 -29.66 20.10 37.06
N CYS A 63 -28.54 19.69 37.67
CA CYS A 63 -28.51 18.89 38.89
C CYS A 63 -27.92 19.63 40.10
N CYS A 64 -27.92 20.95 40.15
CA CYS A 64 -27.41 21.71 41.31
C CYS A 64 -28.14 21.36 42.62
N CYS A 65 -29.36 20.84 42.55
CA CYS A 65 -30.20 20.52 43.70
C CYS A 65 -30.24 19.02 44.06
N LEU A 66 -29.58 18.14 43.29
CA LEU A 66 -29.58 16.70 43.58
C LEU A 66 -28.54 16.33 44.65
N PRO A 67 -28.82 15.37 45.55
CA PRO A 67 -27.86 14.86 46.52
C PRO A 67 -26.57 14.35 45.84
N MET A 68 -25.40 14.57 46.45
CA MET A 68 -24.11 14.19 45.86
C MET A 68 -24.04 12.73 45.41
N SER A 69 -24.70 11.81 46.12
CA SER A 69 -24.75 10.39 45.79
C SER A 69 -25.43 10.10 44.43
N VAL A 70 -26.45 10.88 44.08
CA VAL A 70 -27.15 10.75 42.79
C VAL A 70 -26.32 11.40 41.68
N ARG A 71 -25.69 12.55 41.97
CA ARG A 71 -24.80 13.24 41.03
C ARG A 71 -23.61 12.36 40.64
N SER A 72 -23.00 11.64 41.58
CA SER A 72 -21.87 10.74 41.26
C SER A 72 -22.26 9.51 40.44
N ALA A 73 -23.53 9.11 40.45
CA ALA A 73 -24.01 7.97 39.67
C ALA A 73 -24.35 8.32 38.21
N LEU A 74 -24.57 9.61 37.91
CA LEU A 74 -24.89 10.08 36.58
C LEU A 74 -23.60 10.33 35.77
N PRO A 75 -23.48 9.80 34.53
CA PRO A 75 -22.44 10.20 33.59
C PRO A 75 -22.33 11.72 33.51
N GLY A 76 -21.10 12.25 33.51
CA GLY A 76 -20.87 13.70 33.52
C GLY A 76 -21.58 14.45 32.39
N GLN A 77 -21.81 13.77 31.26
CA GLN A 77 -22.52 14.31 30.09
C GLN A 77 -24.00 14.60 30.39
N LEU A 78 -24.65 13.87 31.31
CA LEU A 78 -26.04 14.14 31.70
C LEU A 78 -26.16 15.33 32.67
N GLN A 79 -25.04 15.79 33.25
CA GLN A 79 -25.06 16.82 34.28
C GLN A 79 -25.12 18.24 33.68
N VAL A 80 -24.60 18.43 32.46
CA VAL A 80 -24.47 19.74 31.81
C VAL A 80 -25.30 19.76 30.53
N ILE A 81 -26.32 20.61 30.49
CA ILE A 81 -27.11 20.81 29.27
C ILE A 81 -26.51 21.95 28.46
N GLN A 82 -26.27 21.68 27.19
CA GLN A 82 -25.56 22.56 26.27
C GLN A 82 -26.52 23.32 25.36
N ASP A 83 -27.57 22.66 24.89
CA ASP A 83 -28.56 23.26 24.01
C ASP A 83 -29.94 22.59 24.16
N TRP A 84 -30.92 23.09 23.42
CA TRP A 84 -32.29 22.55 23.41
C TRP A 84 -32.35 21.12 22.87
N THR A 85 -31.48 20.75 21.94
CA THR A 85 -31.42 19.40 21.38
C THR A 85 -30.93 18.40 22.42
N HIS A 86 -29.88 18.73 23.16
CA HIS A 86 -29.33 17.93 24.23
C HIS A 86 -30.35 17.75 25.36
N LEU A 87 -31.04 18.83 25.73
CA LEU A 87 -32.16 18.74 26.68
C LEU A 87 -33.23 17.76 26.20
N SER A 88 -33.60 17.83 24.92
CA SER A 88 -34.60 16.95 24.34
C SER A 88 -34.15 15.48 24.25
N LEU A 89 -32.86 15.23 24.02
CA LEU A 89 -32.31 13.88 24.01
C LEU A 89 -32.28 13.31 25.44
N ILE A 90 -31.84 14.10 26.42
CA ILE A 90 -31.85 13.70 27.84
C ILE A 90 -33.27 13.41 28.30
N SER A 91 -34.22 14.30 28.00
CA SER A 91 -35.62 14.08 28.40
C SER A 91 -36.22 12.85 27.72
N GLY A 92 -35.90 12.61 26.45
CA GLY A 92 -36.27 11.38 25.75
C GLY A 92 -35.64 10.12 26.33
N ALA A 93 -34.37 10.18 26.76
CA ALA A 93 -33.70 9.09 27.43
C ALA A 93 -34.33 8.79 28.81
N CYS A 94 -34.67 9.83 29.57
CA CYS A 94 -35.39 9.67 30.84
C CYS A 94 -36.77 9.05 30.63
N GLY A 95 -37.54 9.54 29.65
CA GLY A 95 -38.85 8.98 29.29
C GLY A 95 -38.74 7.50 28.91
N ALA A 96 -37.81 7.16 28.03
CA ALA A 96 -37.54 5.77 27.65
C ALA A 96 -37.07 4.90 28.83
N GLY A 97 -36.29 5.46 29.76
CA GLY A 97 -35.86 4.77 30.97
C GLY A 97 -37.01 4.44 31.91
N VAL A 98 -37.95 5.37 32.11
CA VAL A 98 -39.17 5.15 32.89
C VAL A 98 -40.03 4.06 32.25
N LEU A 99 -40.28 4.15 30.94
CA LEU A 99 -41.06 3.16 30.20
C LEU A 99 -40.43 1.76 30.24
N ALA A 100 -39.10 1.68 30.08
CA ALA A 100 -38.39 0.42 30.19
C ALA A 100 -38.48 -0.16 31.61
N ALA A 101 -38.34 0.68 32.64
CA ALA A 101 -38.42 0.24 34.03
C ALA A 101 -39.82 -0.26 34.41
N GLU A 102 -40.88 0.42 33.94
CA GLU A 102 -42.27 0.01 34.15
C GLU A 102 -42.58 -1.29 33.42
N ALA A 103 -42.25 -1.40 32.13
CA ALA A 103 -42.44 -2.64 31.38
C ALA A 103 -41.66 -3.82 32.00
N LEU A 104 -40.44 -3.59 32.50
CA LEU A 104 -39.69 -4.60 33.25
C LEU A 104 -40.36 -4.93 34.59
N PHE A 105 -40.85 -3.94 35.32
CA PHE A 105 -41.55 -4.14 36.59
C PHE A 105 -42.81 -5.00 36.38
N ASP A 106 -43.60 -4.71 35.36
CA ASP A 106 -44.81 -5.49 35.03
C ASP A 106 -44.45 -6.93 34.62
N ILE A 107 -43.38 -7.10 33.84
CA ILE A 107 -42.88 -8.44 33.45
C ILE A 107 -42.35 -9.24 34.67
N PHE A 108 -41.66 -8.59 35.62
CA PHE A 108 -40.91 -9.28 36.68
C PHE A 108 -41.62 -9.34 38.03
N VAL A 109 -42.39 -8.32 38.41
CA VAL A 109 -42.99 -8.14 39.75
C VAL A 109 -44.45 -8.54 39.75
N GLU A 110 -45.23 -8.19 38.72
CA GLU A 110 -46.62 -8.65 38.57
C GLU A 110 -46.74 -10.11 38.06
N ARG A 111 -45.62 -10.85 38.09
CA ARG A 111 -45.50 -12.27 37.75
C ARG A 111 -46.21 -13.24 38.72
N THR A 112 -47.32 -12.80 39.32
CA THR A 112 -48.45 -13.64 39.75
C THR A 112 -49.45 -13.92 38.62
N CYS A 113 -49.17 -13.54 37.37
CA CYS A 113 -50.03 -13.91 36.26
C CYS A 113 -49.74 -15.36 35.79
N GLY A 114 -50.69 -16.27 36.01
CA GLY A 114 -50.69 -17.68 35.56
C GLY A 114 -50.77 -17.87 34.04
N CYS A 115 -49.99 -17.09 33.29
CA CYS A 115 -50.05 -16.97 31.83
C CYS A 115 -49.26 -18.07 31.11
N VAL A 116 -49.67 -19.33 31.29
CA VAL A 116 -49.32 -20.41 30.35
C VAL A 116 -50.31 -20.44 29.17
N GLN A 117 -51.43 -19.69 29.20
CA GLN A 117 -52.50 -19.83 28.20
C GLN A 117 -52.88 -18.57 27.40
N HIS A 118 -52.30 -17.40 27.63
CA HIS A 118 -52.79 -16.16 26.97
C HIS A 118 -51.68 -15.36 26.29
N LEU A 119 -51.89 -15.04 25.01
CA LEU A 119 -51.04 -14.26 24.07
C LEU A 119 -50.73 -12.81 24.51
N PHE A 120 -51.01 -12.44 25.76
CA PHE A 120 -51.03 -11.04 26.20
C PHE A 120 -49.67 -10.50 26.67
N CYS A 121 -48.66 -11.33 26.98
CA CYS A 121 -47.30 -10.82 27.27
C CYS A 121 -46.54 -10.30 26.03
N LEU A 122 -47.15 -10.33 24.85
CA LEU A 122 -46.50 -9.90 23.61
C LEU A 122 -46.36 -8.38 23.54
N GLU A 123 -47.25 -7.64 24.21
CA GLU A 123 -47.27 -6.18 24.21
C GLU A 123 -46.11 -5.60 25.01
N GLU A 124 -45.90 -6.05 26.25
CA GLU A 124 -44.83 -5.58 27.12
C GLU A 124 -43.46 -6.03 26.58
N VAL A 125 -43.38 -7.24 26.02
CA VAL A 125 -42.16 -7.73 25.35
C VAL A 125 -41.86 -6.90 24.10
N ALA A 126 -42.87 -6.55 23.30
CA ALA A 126 -42.69 -5.69 22.14
C ALA A 126 -42.27 -4.26 22.54
N ALA A 127 -42.86 -3.71 23.60
CA ALA A 127 -42.48 -2.42 24.15
C ALA A 127 -41.01 -2.40 24.59
N VAL A 128 -40.56 -3.40 25.36
CA VAL A 128 -39.15 -3.54 25.75
C VAL A 128 -38.25 -3.72 24.52
N ALA A 129 -38.65 -4.55 23.55
CA ALA A 129 -37.88 -4.81 22.34
C ALA A 129 -37.70 -3.55 21.46
N VAL A 130 -38.63 -2.59 21.51
CA VAL A 130 -38.55 -1.32 20.76
C VAL A 130 -37.84 -0.23 21.58
N VAL A 131 -38.22 -0.07 22.84
CA VAL A 131 -37.74 1.03 23.70
C VAL A 131 -36.29 0.81 24.11
N LEU A 132 -35.89 -0.42 24.47
CA LEU A 132 -34.55 -0.67 25.02
C LEU A 132 -33.42 -0.43 24.00
N PRO A 133 -33.46 -0.93 22.75
CA PRO A 133 -32.42 -0.62 21.77
C PRO A 133 -32.35 0.87 21.44
N SER A 134 -33.51 1.53 21.38
CA SER A 134 -33.61 2.97 21.15
C SER A 134 -33.01 3.78 22.30
N LEU A 135 -33.29 3.40 23.55
CA LEU A 135 -32.72 4.00 24.75
C LEU A 135 -31.19 3.87 24.75
N LEU A 136 -30.66 2.67 24.51
CA LEU A 136 -29.21 2.44 24.43
C LEU A 136 -28.57 3.30 23.34
N TYR A 137 -29.24 3.45 22.20
CA TYR A 137 -28.77 4.31 21.11
C TYR A 137 -28.81 5.80 21.50
N ILE A 138 -29.90 6.30 22.09
CA ILE A 138 -30.01 7.68 22.56
C ILE A 138 -28.93 7.97 23.61
N LEU A 139 -28.70 7.07 24.58
CA LEU A 139 -27.64 7.22 25.59
C LEU A 139 -26.25 7.26 24.96
N LYS A 140 -25.98 6.37 23.98
CA LYS A 140 -24.73 6.41 23.21
C LYS A 140 -24.57 7.75 22.49
N MET A 141 -25.65 8.27 21.91
CA MET A 141 -25.62 9.54 21.20
C MET A 141 -25.44 10.73 22.12
N ILE A 142 -26.09 10.77 23.28
CA ILE A 142 -25.88 11.79 24.31
C ILE A 142 -24.41 11.79 24.75
N GLY A 143 -23.81 10.61 24.95
CA GLY A 143 -22.38 10.49 25.23
C GLY A 143 -21.48 11.02 24.13
N GLN A 144 -21.97 11.14 22.89
CA GLN A 144 -21.26 11.66 21.72
C GLN A 144 -21.62 13.11 21.35
N TYR A 145 -22.73 13.66 21.87
CA TYR A 145 -23.38 14.90 21.42
C TYR A 145 -22.62 16.20 21.78
N ASP A 146 -21.64 16.11 22.67
CA ASP A 146 -20.78 17.22 23.11
C ASP A 146 -20.10 17.96 21.94
N ASP A 147 -19.46 19.11 22.21
CA ASP A 147 -18.51 19.89 21.35
C ASP A 147 -17.60 19.02 20.45
N GLN A 148 -17.43 17.77 20.86
CA GLN A 148 -16.82 16.68 20.16
C GLN A 148 -17.41 16.37 18.78
N VAL A 149 -18.68 16.61 18.46
CA VAL A 149 -19.21 16.22 17.12
C VAL A 149 -18.55 17.06 16.02
N GLN A 150 -18.63 18.39 16.12
CA GLN A 150 -17.98 19.30 15.17
C GLN A 150 -16.45 19.17 15.23
N LYS A 151 -15.88 19.17 16.44
CA LYS A 151 -14.42 18.97 16.61
C LYS A 151 -13.95 17.63 16.03
N ARG A 152 -14.72 16.55 16.19
CA ARG A 152 -14.40 15.24 15.58
C ARG A 152 -14.53 15.31 14.07
N GLN A 153 -15.55 15.97 13.53
CA GLN A 153 -15.67 16.14 12.08
C GLN A 153 -14.44 16.85 11.50
N GLU A 154 -14.06 17.99 12.07
CA GLU A 154 -12.85 18.73 11.66
C GLU A 154 -11.57 17.89 11.82
N ILE A 155 -11.43 17.16 12.93
CA ILE A 155 -10.28 16.28 13.17
C ILE A 155 -10.23 15.15 12.13
N VAL A 156 -11.37 14.52 11.83
CA VAL A 156 -11.47 13.40 10.88
C VAL A 156 -11.17 13.91 9.47
N GLU A 157 -11.67 15.08 9.09
CA GLU A 157 -11.39 15.71 7.81
C GLU A 157 -9.91 16.09 7.67
N LYS A 158 -9.33 16.74 8.68
CA LYS A 158 -7.90 17.05 8.70
C LYS A 158 -7.03 15.80 8.59
N ARG A 159 -7.37 14.74 9.35
CA ARG A 159 -6.69 13.43 9.24
C ARG A 159 -6.81 12.84 7.84
N LYS A 160 -7.97 12.95 7.20
CA LYS A 160 -8.20 12.48 5.83
C LYS A 160 -7.32 13.22 4.84
N GLU A 161 -7.21 14.54 4.94
CA GLU A 161 -6.33 15.35 4.09
C GLU A 161 -4.85 15.04 4.31
N GLU A 162 -4.40 14.98 5.57
CA GLU A 162 -3.03 14.62 5.93
C GLU A 162 -2.65 13.25 5.38
N LEU A 163 -3.55 12.28 5.53
CA LEU A 163 -3.34 10.93 5.03
C LEU A 163 -3.28 10.89 3.51
N ALA A 164 -4.17 11.62 2.81
CA ALA A 164 -4.14 11.72 1.36
C ALA A 164 -2.88 12.43 0.83
N LYS A 165 -2.37 13.45 1.55
CA LYS A 165 -1.08 14.09 1.26
C LYS A 165 0.08 13.11 1.46
N SER A 166 0.11 12.39 2.59
CA SER A 166 1.14 11.39 2.89
C SER A 166 1.17 10.28 1.84
N TYR A 167 0.00 9.85 1.36
CA TYR A 167 -0.16 8.87 0.28
C TYR A 167 0.50 9.33 -1.02
N ASN A 168 0.27 10.58 -1.43
CA ASN A 168 0.90 11.13 -2.63
C ASN A 168 2.41 11.25 -2.48
N VAL A 169 2.90 11.73 -1.32
CA VAL A 169 4.34 11.82 -1.04
C VAL A 169 4.98 10.43 -1.11
N LEU A 170 4.31 9.40 -0.60
CA LEU A 170 4.78 8.03 -0.64
C LEU A 170 4.92 7.50 -2.09
N ILE A 171 3.92 7.75 -2.94
CA ILE A 171 3.97 7.40 -4.36
C ILE A 171 5.08 8.15 -5.09
N LEU A 172 5.23 9.44 -4.85
CA LEU A 172 6.28 10.25 -5.46
C LEU A 172 7.67 9.75 -5.04
N SER A 173 7.85 9.38 -3.77
CA SER A 173 9.10 8.76 -3.32
C SER A 173 9.37 7.43 -4.01
N MET A 174 8.35 6.61 -4.27
CA MET A 174 8.52 5.37 -5.02
C MET A 174 8.91 5.62 -6.47
N ASP A 175 8.34 6.64 -7.10
CA ASP A 175 8.68 7.02 -8.48
C ASP A 175 10.12 7.57 -8.59
N ASP A 176 10.56 8.33 -7.60
CA ASP A 176 11.95 8.81 -7.49
C ASP A 176 12.92 7.63 -7.34
N LEU A 177 12.60 6.63 -6.50
CA LEU A 177 13.38 5.40 -6.39
C LEU A 177 13.49 4.67 -7.75
N LEU A 178 12.38 4.53 -8.49
CA LEU A 178 12.40 3.89 -9.82
C LEU A 178 13.18 4.70 -10.85
N SER A 179 13.12 6.03 -10.79
CA SER A 179 13.85 6.92 -11.71
C SER A 179 15.36 6.80 -11.47
N LYS A 180 15.80 6.86 -10.22
CA LYS A 180 17.20 6.61 -9.82
C LYS A 180 17.67 5.21 -10.21
N ALA A 181 16.82 4.21 -10.02
CA ALA A 181 17.09 2.84 -10.46
C ALA A 181 17.20 2.72 -11.99
N ALA A 182 16.41 3.49 -12.75
CA ALA A 182 16.46 3.48 -14.20
C ALA A 182 17.76 4.07 -14.76
N GLU A 183 18.33 5.04 -14.06
CA GLU A 183 19.63 5.64 -14.38
C GLU A 183 20.81 4.82 -13.84
N SER A 184 20.54 3.77 -13.06
CA SER A 184 21.59 2.98 -12.42
C SER A 184 22.39 2.13 -13.42
N SER A 185 23.67 1.93 -13.09
CA SER A 185 24.59 1.03 -13.79
C SER A 185 24.09 -0.42 -13.84
N ALA A 186 23.14 -0.81 -12.98
CA ALA A 186 22.52 -2.13 -13.01
C ALA A 186 21.78 -2.41 -14.34
N MET A 187 21.09 -1.41 -14.90
CA MET A 187 20.40 -1.57 -16.19
C MET A 187 21.37 -1.63 -17.37
N LEU A 188 22.47 -0.88 -17.28
CA LEU A 188 23.55 -0.94 -18.27
C LEU A 188 24.22 -2.32 -18.24
N ALA A 189 24.48 -2.86 -17.05
CA ALA A 189 24.99 -4.22 -16.86
C ALA A 189 24.04 -5.27 -17.45
N GLU A 190 22.73 -5.19 -17.16
CA GLU A 190 21.72 -6.10 -17.73
C GLU A 190 21.75 -6.09 -19.27
N ARG A 191 21.77 -4.91 -19.90
CA ARG A 191 21.87 -4.79 -21.36
C ARG A 191 23.17 -5.37 -21.90
N SER A 192 24.28 -5.17 -21.18
CA SER A 192 25.57 -5.75 -21.52
C SER A 192 25.51 -7.28 -21.48
N PHE A 193 24.98 -7.87 -20.39
CA PHE A 193 24.80 -9.32 -20.24
C PHE A 193 24.00 -9.92 -21.40
N GLU A 194 22.88 -9.29 -21.73
CA GLU A 194 21.99 -9.76 -22.79
C GLU A 194 22.65 -9.59 -24.18
N SER A 195 23.50 -8.57 -24.37
CA SER A 195 24.33 -8.47 -25.59
C SER A 195 25.38 -9.57 -25.67
N LYS A 196 26.12 -9.81 -24.59
CA LYS A 196 27.18 -10.85 -24.54
C LYS A 196 26.61 -12.24 -24.70
N ARG A 197 25.44 -12.51 -24.13
CA ARG A 197 24.69 -13.75 -24.34
C ARG A 197 24.40 -13.98 -25.83
N ARG A 198 23.90 -12.98 -26.55
CA ARG A 198 23.61 -13.08 -27.99
C ARG A 198 24.87 -13.27 -28.82
N ASP A 199 25.94 -12.56 -28.49
CA ASP A 199 27.22 -12.68 -29.20
C ASP A 199 27.80 -14.10 -29.02
N PHE A 200 27.76 -14.62 -27.79
CA PHE A 200 28.22 -15.99 -27.52
C PHE A 200 27.32 -17.05 -28.16
N GLN A 201 26.01 -16.84 -28.19
CA GLN A 201 25.08 -17.71 -28.91
C GLN A 201 25.46 -17.80 -30.40
N ARG A 202 25.75 -16.67 -31.06
CA ARG A 202 26.18 -16.66 -32.47
C ARG A 202 27.53 -17.35 -32.67
N PHE A 203 28.46 -17.15 -31.73
CA PHE A 203 29.74 -17.86 -31.72
C PHE A 203 29.54 -19.37 -31.72
N LEU A 204 28.65 -19.89 -30.86
CA LEU A 204 28.34 -21.31 -30.79
C LEU A 204 27.68 -21.82 -32.08
N GLU A 205 26.73 -21.07 -32.65
CA GLU A 205 26.08 -21.41 -33.92
C GLU A 205 27.10 -21.48 -35.09
N ARG A 206 28.12 -20.61 -35.08
CA ARG A 206 29.21 -20.65 -36.07
C ARG A 206 30.20 -21.78 -35.81
N ALA A 207 30.55 -22.02 -34.54
CA ALA A 207 31.41 -23.13 -34.14
C ALA A 207 30.82 -24.47 -34.58
N GLU A 208 29.52 -24.68 -34.41
CA GLU A 208 28.81 -25.86 -34.90
C GLU A 208 29.08 -26.10 -36.40
N GLN A 209 28.97 -25.06 -37.23
CA GLN A 209 29.17 -25.15 -38.67
C GLN A 209 30.64 -25.42 -39.02
N LYS A 210 31.57 -24.69 -38.39
CA LYS A 210 33.02 -24.80 -38.61
C LYS A 210 33.52 -26.22 -38.32
N TYR A 211 33.14 -26.79 -37.17
CA TYR A 211 33.66 -28.09 -36.72
C TYR A 211 32.90 -29.30 -37.27
N LYS A 212 31.67 -29.13 -37.79
CA LYS A 212 31.01 -30.19 -38.57
C LYS A 212 31.77 -30.52 -39.86
N ALA A 213 32.41 -29.53 -40.48
CA ALA A 213 33.15 -29.69 -41.72
C ALA A 213 34.52 -30.36 -41.54
N SER A 214 35.16 -30.20 -40.37
CA SER A 214 36.51 -30.70 -40.08
C SER A 214 36.62 -32.21 -39.79
N LYS A 215 35.56 -33.01 -40.03
CA LYS A 215 35.55 -34.47 -39.82
C LYS A 215 36.62 -35.26 -40.61
N ALA A 216 37.39 -34.61 -41.50
CA ALA A 216 38.45 -35.23 -42.29
C ALA A 216 39.83 -35.25 -41.60
N GLU A 217 40.03 -34.49 -40.53
CA GLU A 217 41.30 -34.45 -39.76
C GLU A 217 41.28 -35.47 -38.60
N GLY A 218 42.45 -35.90 -38.13
CA GLY A 218 42.63 -37.07 -37.25
C GLY A 218 41.74 -37.09 -36.00
N GLN A 219 41.31 -38.28 -35.57
CA GLN A 219 40.38 -38.47 -34.44
C GLN A 219 40.94 -37.90 -33.12
N THR A 220 42.24 -38.02 -32.87
CA THR A 220 42.89 -37.54 -31.65
C THR A 220 42.81 -36.01 -31.49
N ASP A 221 42.99 -35.26 -32.56
CA ASP A 221 42.96 -33.79 -32.51
C ASP A 221 41.53 -33.29 -32.26
N ASN A 222 40.53 -33.98 -32.81
CA ASN A 222 39.12 -33.71 -32.56
C ASN A 222 38.73 -33.94 -31.09
N ASP A 223 39.23 -35.01 -30.47
CA ASP A 223 38.99 -35.30 -29.04
C ASP A 223 39.62 -34.24 -28.13
N MET A 224 40.87 -33.84 -28.43
CA MET A 224 41.57 -32.78 -27.69
C MET A 224 40.86 -31.42 -27.86
N LEU A 225 40.40 -31.11 -29.07
CA LEU A 225 39.63 -29.90 -29.36
C LEU A 225 38.31 -29.87 -28.60
N LEU A 226 37.59 -31.00 -28.54
CA LEU A 226 36.37 -31.12 -27.73
C LEU A 226 36.64 -30.81 -26.26
N VAL A 227 37.71 -31.34 -25.70
CA VAL A 227 38.08 -31.10 -24.29
C VAL A 227 38.35 -29.61 -24.05
N GLN A 228 39.13 -28.94 -24.91
CA GLN A 228 39.42 -27.51 -24.74
C GLN A 228 38.19 -26.64 -24.98
N PHE A 229 37.37 -26.96 -25.99
CA PHE A 229 36.14 -26.23 -26.28
C PHE A 229 35.13 -26.36 -25.12
N ARG A 230 35.01 -27.56 -24.54
CA ARG A 230 34.18 -27.78 -23.35
C ARG A 230 34.65 -26.96 -22.15
N ARG A 231 35.96 -26.92 -21.89
CA ARG A 231 36.54 -26.08 -20.82
C ARG A 231 36.25 -24.60 -21.05
N PHE A 232 36.41 -24.12 -22.28
CA PHE A 232 36.12 -22.74 -22.63
C PHE A 232 34.63 -22.39 -22.43
N VAL A 233 33.72 -23.22 -22.94
CA VAL A 233 32.26 -23.03 -22.79
C VAL A 233 31.85 -23.07 -21.32
N ARG A 234 32.32 -24.06 -20.55
CA ARG A 234 32.11 -24.14 -19.10
C ARG A 234 32.52 -22.86 -18.39
N ARG A 235 33.71 -22.34 -18.72
CA ARG A 235 34.23 -21.12 -18.10
C ARG A 235 33.32 -19.94 -18.39
N TRP A 236 32.86 -19.80 -19.63
CA TRP A 236 31.93 -18.74 -20.02
C TRP A 236 30.62 -18.83 -19.25
N LEU A 237 30.06 -20.03 -19.17
CA LEU A 237 28.82 -20.29 -18.44
C LEU A 237 28.99 -19.99 -16.94
N THR A 238 30.15 -20.31 -16.35
CA THR A 238 30.46 -19.99 -14.95
C THR A 238 30.48 -18.48 -14.71
N VAL A 239 31.05 -17.68 -15.61
CA VAL A 239 31.00 -16.21 -15.50
C VAL A 239 29.55 -15.73 -15.65
N PHE A 240 28.81 -16.33 -16.60
CA PHE A 240 27.43 -15.95 -16.88
C PHE A 240 26.45 -16.31 -15.74
N GLU A 241 26.79 -17.28 -14.88
CA GLU A 241 26.04 -17.58 -13.66
C GLU A 241 25.94 -16.36 -12.72
N GLU A 242 26.91 -15.44 -12.78
CA GLU A 242 26.94 -14.19 -12.01
C GLU A 242 25.89 -13.16 -12.50
N CYS A 243 25.31 -13.35 -13.70
CA CYS A 243 24.25 -12.52 -14.27
C CYS A 243 22.87 -12.81 -13.62
N SER A 244 22.82 -12.75 -12.29
CA SER A 244 21.65 -13.03 -11.45
C SER A 244 21.50 -12.01 -10.33
N VAL A 245 20.27 -11.74 -9.89
CA VAL A 245 19.97 -10.91 -8.70
C VAL A 245 20.48 -11.55 -7.40
N ASP A 246 20.78 -12.85 -7.41
CA ASP A 246 21.49 -13.51 -6.31
C ASP A 246 22.46 -14.54 -6.90
N PRO A 247 23.69 -14.13 -7.26
CA PRO A 247 24.63 -15.00 -7.94
C PRO A 247 25.21 -16.10 -7.05
N VAL A 248 24.99 -16.04 -5.73
CA VAL A 248 25.48 -17.05 -4.77
C VAL A 248 24.41 -18.09 -4.49
N GLY A 249 23.21 -17.66 -4.09
CA GLY A 249 22.12 -18.58 -3.74
C GLY A 249 21.33 -19.07 -4.95
N CYS A 250 21.18 -18.23 -5.97
CA CYS A 250 20.41 -18.53 -7.19
C CYS A 250 21.20 -18.16 -8.47
N PRO A 251 22.36 -18.79 -8.72
CA PRO A 251 23.16 -18.51 -9.92
C PRO A 251 22.38 -18.80 -11.21
N ARG A 252 22.66 -18.04 -12.26
CA ARG A 252 21.98 -18.15 -13.55
C ARG A 252 22.51 -19.34 -14.39
N ARG A 253 22.21 -20.56 -13.95
CA ARG A 253 22.66 -21.79 -14.63
C ARG A 253 21.89 -22.02 -15.93
N VAL A 254 22.61 -21.98 -17.05
CA VAL A 254 22.04 -22.20 -18.40
C VAL A 254 22.10 -23.67 -18.80
N VAL A 255 23.25 -24.30 -18.56
CA VAL A 255 23.54 -25.71 -18.84
C VAL A 255 24.25 -26.31 -17.63
N THR A 256 23.91 -27.53 -17.27
CA THR A 256 24.56 -28.25 -16.16
C THR A 256 25.86 -28.91 -16.61
N GLU A 257 26.78 -29.16 -15.68
CA GLU A 257 28.06 -29.84 -15.98
C GLU A 257 27.85 -31.23 -16.59
N ASP A 258 26.90 -31.99 -16.07
CA ASP A 258 26.56 -33.32 -16.58
C ASP A 258 25.98 -33.28 -18.00
N GLU A 259 25.31 -32.19 -18.37
CA GLU A 259 24.86 -31.96 -19.74
C GLU A 259 26.05 -31.68 -20.68
N LEU A 260 27.03 -30.88 -20.26
CA LEU A 260 28.22 -30.59 -21.05
C LEU A 260 29.13 -31.82 -21.24
N GLU A 261 29.28 -32.65 -20.21
CA GLU A 261 30.10 -33.87 -20.27
C GLU A 261 29.48 -34.99 -21.11
N ARG A 262 28.14 -34.99 -21.27
CA ARG A 262 27.46 -35.95 -22.14
C ARG A 262 27.66 -35.69 -23.64
N CYS A 263 28.01 -34.48 -24.02
CA CYS A 263 28.24 -34.15 -25.44
C CYS A 263 29.50 -34.84 -25.96
N THR A 264 29.34 -35.56 -27.07
CA THR A 264 30.38 -36.41 -27.66
C THR A 264 31.26 -35.71 -28.68
N ASN A 265 30.85 -34.51 -29.13
CA ASN A 265 31.56 -33.73 -30.13
C ASN A 265 31.26 -32.23 -29.97
N VAL A 266 32.09 -31.40 -30.60
CA VAL A 266 32.02 -29.94 -30.46
C VAL A 266 30.70 -29.37 -30.97
N GLY A 267 30.17 -29.92 -32.07
CA GLY A 267 28.91 -29.47 -32.65
C GLY A 267 27.72 -29.72 -31.72
N GLU A 268 27.63 -30.91 -31.13
CA GLU A 268 26.59 -31.25 -30.15
C GLU A 268 26.63 -30.31 -28.93
N LEU A 269 27.82 -30.05 -28.40
CA LEU A 269 28.00 -29.11 -27.28
C LEU A 269 27.57 -27.69 -27.64
N ALA A 270 27.95 -27.23 -28.83
CA ALA A 270 27.63 -25.89 -29.32
C ALA A 270 26.12 -25.70 -29.51
N VAL A 271 25.44 -26.67 -30.14
CA VAL A 271 23.98 -26.65 -30.33
C VAL A 271 23.25 -26.62 -29.00
N LEU A 272 23.57 -27.56 -28.10
CA LEU A 272 22.94 -27.65 -26.79
C LEU A 272 23.05 -26.32 -26.03
N THR A 273 24.26 -25.75 -26.00
CA THR A 273 24.51 -24.51 -25.27
C THR A 273 23.82 -23.31 -25.93
N ALA A 274 23.84 -23.21 -27.27
CA ALA A 274 23.19 -22.13 -28.00
C ALA A 274 21.66 -22.13 -27.80
N GLU A 275 21.02 -23.30 -27.87
CA GLU A 275 19.58 -23.43 -27.63
C GLU A 275 19.19 -23.03 -26.21
N ARG A 276 19.95 -23.48 -25.21
CA ARG A 276 19.70 -23.12 -23.80
C ARG A 276 19.94 -21.63 -23.54
N LEU A 277 20.98 -21.04 -24.13
CA LEU A 277 21.21 -19.59 -24.06
C LEU A 277 20.08 -18.80 -24.70
N LYS A 278 19.58 -19.25 -25.85
CA LYS A 278 18.45 -18.60 -26.54
C LYS A 278 17.18 -18.57 -25.68
N ALA A 279 16.95 -19.61 -24.89
CA ALA A 279 15.83 -19.69 -23.96
C ALA A 279 16.04 -18.87 -22.66
N THR A 280 17.28 -18.49 -22.35
CA THR A 280 17.65 -17.89 -21.06
C THR A 280 17.91 -16.39 -21.19
N GLU A 281 16.84 -15.61 -21.33
CA GLU A 281 16.94 -14.15 -21.48
C GLU A 281 17.26 -13.42 -20.17
N VAL A 282 18.17 -12.45 -20.21
CA VAL A 282 18.55 -11.64 -19.03
C VAL A 282 17.75 -10.34 -19.01
N ARG A 283 16.59 -10.36 -18.34
CA ARG A 283 15.66 -9.23 -18.20
C ARG A 283 15.07 -9.08 -16.78
N PHE A 284 15.83 -9.36 -15.73
CA PHE A 284 15.31 -9.29 -14.38
C PHE A 284 15.10 -7.85 -13.88
N VAL A 285 15.98 -6.90 -14.21
CA VAL A 285 15.88 -5.48 -13.80
C VAL A 285 14.75 -4.81 -14.56
N SER A 286 14.77 -4.91 -15.90
CA SER A 286 13.74 -4.35 -16.78
C SER A 286 12.35 -4.90 -16.44
N THR A 287 12.21 -6.22 -16.28
CA THR A 287 10.90 -6.83 -15.92
C THR A 287 10.41 -6.35 -14.55
N GLN A 288 11.27 -6.26 -13.54
CA GLN A 288 10.85 -5.80 -12.22
C GLN A 288 10.47 -4.32 -12.23
N ARG A 289 11.26 -3.47 -12.90
CA ARG A 289 10.94 -2.05 -13.08
C ARG A 289 9.61 -1.83 -13.79
N ASP A 290 9.34 -2.59 -14.85
CA ASP A 290 8.10 -2.43 -15.60
C ASP A 290 6.88 -2.85 -14.75
N LYS A 291 7.01 -3.92 -13.95
CA LYS A 291 6.00 -4.32 -12.95
C LYS A 291 5.77 -3.21 -11.91
N ASP A 292 6.83 -2.65 -11.34
CA ASP A 292 6.74 -1.59 -10.33
C ASP A 292 6.12 -0.32 -10.92
N ARG A 293 6.49 0.03 -12.17
CA ARG A 293 5.91 1.17 -12.89
C ARG A 293 4.42 1.00 -13.17
N THR A 294 4.00 -0.16 -13.65
CA THR A 294 2.56 -0.45 -13.86
C THR A 294 1.80 -0.41 -12.54
N MET A 295 2.38 -0.93 -11.45
CA MET A 295 1.78 -0.83 -10.13
C MET A 295 1.62 0.63 -9.69
N LEU A 296 2.67 1.45 -9.80
CA LEU A 296 2.62 2.87 -9.44
C LEU A 296 1.60 3.65 -10.26
N GLN A 297 1.46 3.34 -11.54
CA GLN A 297 0.44 3.94 -12.38
C GLN A 297 -0.97 3.63 -11.84
N GLY A 298 -1.24 2.36 -11.48
CA GLY A 298 -2.51 2.00 -10.83
C GLY A 298 -2.73 2.72 -9.50
N LEU A 299 -1.69 2.88 -8.68
CA LEU A 299 -1.78 3.62 -7.42
C LEU A 299 -2.02 5.13 -7.62
N ARG A 300 -1.47 5.72 -8.68
CA ARG A 300 -1.70 7.12 -9.07
C ARG A 300 -3.13 7.34 -9.53
N GLU A 301 -3.65 6.48 -10.41
CA GLU A 301 -5.03 6.56 -10.89
C GLU A 301 -6.03 6.42 -9.73
N ASN A 302 -5.78 5.48 -8.81
CA ASN A 302 -6.56 5.34 -7.58
C ASN A 302 -6.42 6.55 -6.67
N GLY A 303 -5.20 7.07 -6.49
CA GLY A 303 -4.92 8.25 -5.67
C GLY A 303 -5.61 9.52 -6.17
N VAL A 304 -5.56 9.78 -7.48
CA VAL A 304 -6.26 10.91 -8.11
C VAL A 304 -7.77 10.76 -7.94
N THR A 305 -8.30 9.55 -8.14
CA THR A 305 -9.73 9.27 -7.94
C THR A 305 -10.15 9.53 -6.49
N LEU A 306 -9.35 9.08 -5.53
CA LEU A 306 -9.58 9.29 -4.11
C LEU A 306 -9.51 10.78 -3.75
N LEU A 307 -8.47 11.50 -4.15
CA LEU A 307 -8.32 12.94 -3.88
C LEU A 307 -9.49 13.73 -4.46
N ASN A 308 -9.94 13.38 -5.67
CA ASN A 308 -11.10 13.99 -6.27
C ASN A 308 -12.39 13.72 -5.47
N ARG A 309 -12.53 12.52 -4.88
CA ARG A 309 -13.65 12.21 -3.96
C ARG A 309 -13.55 13.03 -2.68
N VAL A 310 -12.38 13.09 -2.04
CA VAL A 310 -12.16 13.89 -0.83
C VAL A 310 -12.48 15.36 -1.08
N ARG A 311 -11.95 15.93 -2.17
CA ARG A 311 -12.16 17.33 -2.54
C ARG A 311 -13.63 17.64 -2.88
N LYS A 312 -14.33 16.71 -3.54
CA LYS A 312 -15.77 16.86 -3.81
C LYS A 312 -16.59 16.82 -2.51
N GLN A 313 -16.22 15.97 -1.55
CA GLN A 313 -16.89 15.89 -0.25
C GLN A 313 -16.65 17.16 0.57
N ALA A 314 -15.41 17.64 0.67
CA ALA A 314 -15.09 18.89 1.36
C ALA A 314 -15.89 20.07 0.78
N LYS A 315 -15.89 20.24 -0.55
CA LYS A 315 -16.71 21.28 -1.21
C LYS A 315 -18.21 21.15 -0.97
N ALA A 316 -18.71 19.91 -0.86
CA ALA A 316 -20.13 19.69 -0.59
C ALA A 316 -20.51 20.09 0.85
N LEU A 317 -19.57 19.95 1.79
CA LEU A 317 -19.73 20.43 3.17
C LEU A 317 -19.66 21.96 3.22
N ASP A 318 -18.65 22.58 2.60
CA ASP A 318 -18.52 24.05 2.53
C ASP A 318 -19.76 24.71 1.92
N ASN A 319 -20.27 24.16 0.82
CA ASN A 319 -21.46 24.70 0.16
C ASN A 319 -22.72 24.54 1.03
N ARG A 320 -22.79 23.51 1.88
CA ARG A 320 -23.91 23.33 2.81
C ARG A 320 -23.87 24.41 3.89
N GLU A 321 -22.69 24.66 4.47
CA GLU A 321 -22.52 25.72 5.46
C GLU A 321 -22.79 27.11 4.89
N ALA A 322 -22.31 27.39 3.67
CA ALA A 322 -22.56 28.66 2.99
C ALA A 322 -24.07 28.88 2.73
N ASN A 323 -24.76 27.84 2.27
CA ASN A 323 -26.21 27.90 2.07
C ASN A 323 -26.96 28.10 3.40
N ASP A 324 -26.55 27.43 4.48
CA ASP A 324 -27.17 27.60 5.80
C ASP A 324 -26.97 29.03 6.34
N LEU A 325 -25.80 29.64 6.12
CA LEU A 325 -25.53 31.04 6.49
C LEU A 325 -26.34 32.05 5.66
N GLU A 326 -26.42 31.85 4.34
CA GLU A 326 -27.22 32.71 3.45
C GLU A 326 -28.70 32.60 3.78
N LEU A 327 -29.21 31.40 4.09
CA LEU A 327 -30.61 31.21 4.49
C LEU A 327 -30.92 31.93 5.81
N SER A 328 -30.01 31.88 6.79
CA SER A 328 -30.17 32.62 8.05
C SER A 328 -30.14 34.14 7.84
N SER A 329 -29.36 34.64 6.88
CA SER A 329 -29.27 36.06 6.55
C SER A 329 -30.50 36.55 5.76
N GLN A 330 -30.96 35.76 4.77
CA GLN A 330 -32.15 36.10 3.97
C GLN A 330 -33.45 35.98 4.77
N SER A 331 -33.54 35.03 5.73
CA SER A 331 -34.70 34.92 6.62
C SER A 331 -34.87 36.11 7.57
N PHE A 332 -33.85 36.99 7.68
CA PHE A 332 -33.94 38.24 8.45
C PHE A 332 -34.25 39.47 7.57
N MET A 333 -34.01 39.42 6.26
CA MET A 333 -34.19 40.58 5.36
C MET A 333 -35.45 40.55 4.49
N HIS A 334 -36.11 39.39 4.30
CA HIS A 334 -37.30 39.30 3.44
C HIS A 334 -38.62 39.54 4.20
N MET A 335 -38.85 40.80 4.62
CA MET A 335 -40.17 41.27 5.08
C MET A 335 -40.65 42.55 4.37
N HIS A 336 -39.93 43.02 3.35
CA HIS A 336 -40.44 44.08 2.48
C HIS A 336 -39.88 43.96 1.06
N GLU A 337 -40.73 44.31 0.11
CA GLU A 337 -40.45 44.64 -1.30
C GLU A 337 -40.69 43.52 -2.32
N ALA A 338 -41.72 43.76 -3.14
CA ALA A 338 -42.14 42.97 -4.29
C ALA A 338 -41.82 43.75 -5.57
N SER A 339 -41.64 42.99 -6.67
CA SER A 339 -41.64 43.37 -8.10
C SER A 339 -40.26 43.42 -8.77
N ASP A 340 -39.89 42.37 -9.52
CA ASP A 340 -39.86 42.39 -11.00
C ASP A 340 -39.39 41.04 -11.58
N PRO A 341 -39.93 40.55 -12.72
CA PRO A 341 -39.50 39.30 -13.34
C PRO A 341 -38.72 39.53 -14.63
N ALA A 342 -37.44 39.16 -14.69
CA ALA A 342 -36.83 38.80 -15.97
C ALA A 342 -35.52 38.00 -15.83
N VAL A 343 -35.51 36.84 -16.50
CA VAL A 343 -34.35 36.04 -16.97
C VAL A 343 -33.57 35.22 -15.92
N GLN A 344 -33.87 33.91 -15.85
CA GLN A 344 -32.89 32.89 -15.45
C GLN A 344 -33.17 31.53 -16.14
N GLN A 345 -32.08 30.90 -16.57
CA GLN A 345 -31.99 29.57 -17.18
C GLN A 345 -32.45 28.45 -16.21
N PRO A 346 -32.82 27.25 -16.70
CA PRO A 346 -33.32 26.17 -15.84
C PRO A 346 -32.18 25.54 -15.03
N VAL A 347 -31.88 26.14 -13.88
CA VAL A 347 -31.23 25.46 -12.76
C VAL A 347 -32.21 24.37 -12.30
N ALA A 348 -31.74 23.13 -12.15
CA ALA A 348 -32.54 22.02 -11.64
C ALA A 348 -33.30 22.49 -10.39
N ALA A 349 -34.63 22.47 -10.46
CA ALA A 349 -35.48 23.04 -9.42
C ALA A 349 -35.05 22.51 -8.04
N PRO A 350 -34.78 23.38 -7.05
CA PRO A 350 -34.50 22.93 -5.70
C PRO A 350 -35.64 22.02 -5.26
N ASN A 351 -35.31 20.81 -4.82
CA ASN A 351 -36.30 19.85 -4.34
C ASN A 351 -37.17 20.57 -3.29
N PRO A 352 -38.52 20.56 -3.42
CA PRO A 352 -39.40 21.07 -2.38
C PRO A 352 -39.29 20.12 -1.18
N GLY A 353 -38.28 20.34 -0.35
CA GLY A 353 -38.09 19.67 0.93
C GLY A 353 -39.13 20.12 1.94
N CYS A 354 -39.44 19.26 2.90
CA CYS A 354 -40.23 19.64 4.06
C CYS A 354 -39.59 20.83 4.78
N CYS A 355 -40.37 21.88 5.07
CA CYS A 355 -40.05 23.01 5.96
C CYS A 355 -38.55 23.33 6.12
N THR A 356 -38.08 24.41 5.52
CA THR A 356 -36.70 24.92 5.60
C THR A 356 -36.13 25.06 7.02
N CYS A 357 -36.96 25.02 8.06
CA CYS A 357 -36.54 25.04 9.45
C CYS A 357 -35.97 23.71 10.00
N CYS A 358 -36.18 22.56 9.34
CA CYS A 358 -35.87 21.25 9.93
C CYS A 358 -34.55 20.61 9.46
N GLY A 359 -33.94 21.09 8.36
CA GLY A 359 -32.66 20.57 7.85
C GLY A 359 -32.64 19.08 7.45
N CYS A 360 -33.80 18.41 7.39
CA CYS A 360 -33.92 16.97 7.15
C CYS A 360 -34.05 16.66 5.66
N ASN A 361 -32.97 16.22 5.02
CA ASN A 361 -33.03 15.79 3.61
C ASN A 361 -33.58 14.37 3.42
N TRP A 362 -33.70 13.61 4.51
CA TRP A 362 -34.17 12.23 4.47
C TRP A 362 -35.70 12.10 4.37
N LEU A 363 -36.45 13.18 4.55
CA LEU A 363 -37.91 13.21 4.45
C LEU A 363 -38.36 14.35 3.53
N ALA A 364 -39.04 14.01 2.44
CA ALA A 364 -39.61 14.99 1.52
C ALA A 364 -41.11 14.74 1.33
N TYR A 365 -41.90 15.80 1.26
CA TYR A 365 -43.34 15.73 0.97
C TYR A 365 -43.59 16.15 -0.48
N GLY A 366 -44.46 15.42 -1.17
CA GLY A 366 -44.74 15.64 -2.59
C GLY A 366 -45.33 14.42 -3.27
N CYS A 367 -45.76 14.58 -4.53
CA CYS A 367 -46.35 13.50 -5.32
C CYS A 367 -45.26 12.62 -5.96
N PHE A 368 -44.79 11.59 -5.26
CA PHE A 368 -43.66 10.75 -5.70
C PHE A 368 -44.06 9.36 -6.24
N GLY A 369 -45.36 9.03 -6.20
CA GLY A 369 -45.87 7.68 -6.48
C GLY A 369 -45.54 6.68 -5.37
N CYS A 370 -45.89 5.40 -5.58
CA CYS A 370 -45.56 4.32 -4.65
C CYS A 370 -44.43 3.47 -5.23
N GLY A 371 -43.35 3.26 -4.46
CA GLY A 371 -42.25 2.42 -4.91
C GLY A 371 -41.12 2.31 -3.90
N CYS A 372 -40.46 1.17 -3.88
CA CYS A 372 -39.22 0.96 -3.12
C CYS A 372 -38.07 0.83 -4.12
N SER A 373 -37.12 1.74 -4.07
CA SER A 373 -35.87 1.62 -4.84
C SER A 373 -34.76 1.16 -3.91
N ARG A 374 -34.06 0.10 -4.33
CA ARG A 374 -32.92 -0.46 -3.61
C ARG A 374 -31.69 -0.27 -4.47
N GLU A 375 -30.66 0.32 -3.89
CA GLU A 375 -29.31 0.33 -4.47
C GLU A 375 -28.63 -1.01 -4.14
N ASP A 376 -27.79 -1.52 -5.04
CA ASP A 376 -27.27 -2.90 -5.01
C ASP A 376 -26.55 -3.27 -3.69
N ASP A 377 -26.04 -2.27 -2.95
CA ASP A 377 -25.29 -2.46 -1.70
C ASP A 377 -26.12 -2.27 -0.41
N GLY A 378 -27.45 -2.16 -0.52
CA GLY A 378 -28.38 -2.30 0.61
C GLY A 378 -28.85 -1.01 1.29
N PHE A 379 -28.02 0.05 1.40
CA PHE A 379 -28.41 1.39 1.84
C PHE A 379 -27.62 2.45 1.05
N PRO A 380 -28.19 3.64 0.76
CA PRO A 380 -29.49 4.14 1.21
C PRO A 380 -30.69 3.47 0.51
N ARG A 381 -31.84 3.40 1.19
CA ARG A 381 -33.10 2.90 0.60
C ARG A 381 -34.07 4.05 0.43
N THR A 382 -34.65 4.19 -0.76
CA THR A 382 -35.71 5.18 -0.98
C THR A 382 -37.05 4.47 -0.94
N MET A 383 -37.88 4.82 0.04
CA MET A 383 -39.29 4.44 0.09
C MET A 383 -40.12 5.63 -0.37
N ARG A 384 -40.96 5.43 -1.39
CA ARG A 384 -41.89 6.42 -1.90
C ARG A 384 -43.30 5.96 -1.59
N CYS A 385 -44.03 6.82 -0.92
CA CYS A 385 -45.47 6.79 -0.75
C CYS A 385 -46.06 7.96 -1.54
N ILE A 386 -47.37 7.91 -1.83
CA ILE A 386 -48.07 8.86 -2.70
C ILE A 386 -47.72 10.33 -2.37
N CYS A 387 -47.61 10.68 -1.09
CA CYS A 387 -47.32 12.03 -0.60
C CYS A 387 -45.96 12.20 0.10
N VAL A 388 -45.18 11.13 0.30
CA VAL A 388 -43.96 11.16 1.13
C VAL A 388 -42.85 10.35 0.48
N ARG A 389 -41.65 10.92 0.41
CA ARG A 389 -40.42 10.22 0.07
C ARG A 389 -39.53 10.15 1.31
N LEU A 390 -39.22 8.93 1.72
CA LEU A 390 -38.35 8.61 2.84
C LEU A 390 -37.04 8.02 2.32
N LEU A 391 -35.91 8.59 2.72
CA LEU A 391 -34.57 8.09 2.44
C LEU A 391 -33.99 7.47 3.72
N LEU A 392 -33.98 6.15 3.78
CA LEU A 392 -33.36 5.42 4.89
C LEU A 392 -31.85 5.35 4.64
N LEU A 393 -31.07 6.09 5.44
CA LEU A 393 -29.61 6.20 5.31
C LEU A 393 -28.87 4.95 5.80
N SER A 394 -29.36 4.30 6.86
CA SER A 394 -28.72 3.12 7.45
C SER A 394 -29.72 2.20 8.16
N ALA A 395 -29.25 1.03 8.59
CA ALA A 395 -30.07 0.09 9.38
C ALA A 395 -30.50 0.69 10.72
N ASN A 396 -29.62 1.45 11.39
CA ASN A 396 -29.94 2.14 12.63
C ASN A 396 -30.99 3.24 12.40
N HIS A 397 -30.88 4.00 11.31
CA HIS A 397 -31.91 4.98 10.93
C HIS A 397 -33.28 4.32 10.76
N THR A 398 -33.29 3.16 10.09
CA THR A 398 -34.52 2.39 9.87
C THR A 398 -35.13 1.90 11.17
N ALA A 399 -34.31 1.41 12.11
CA ALA A 399 -34.77 0.96 13.41
C ALA A 399 -35.33 2.12 14.25
N LEU A 400 -34.67 3.27 14.27
CA LEU A 400 -35.14 4.47 14.98
C LEU A 400 -36.42 5.03 14.37
N PHE A 401 -36.50 5.07 13.04
CA PHE A 401 -37.70 5.51 12.33
C PHE A 401 -38.88 4.57 12.61
N PHE A 402 -38.63 3.26 12.60
CA PHE A 402 -39.64 2.27 12.95
C PHE A 402 -40.10 2.44 14.40
N ALA A 403 -39.18 2.60 15.35
CA ALA A 403 -39.51 2.86 16.75
C ALA A 403 -40.37 4.13 16.92
N PHE A 404 -40.03 5.20 16.20
CA PHE A 404 -40.80 6.44 16.19
C PHE A 404 -42.23 6.22 15.68
N VAL A 405 -42.38 5.57 14.52
CA VAL A 405 -43.70 5.29 13.91
C VAL A 405 -44.54 4.36 14.80
N CYS A 406 -43.95 3.28 15.33
CA CYS A 406 -44.65 2.31 16.16
C CYS A 406 -45.04 2.85 17.53
N GLY A 407 -44.30 3.81 18.08
CA GLY A 407 -44.65 4.36 19.39
C GLY A 407 -45.92 5.23 19.37
N TRP A 408 -46.33 5.82 18.24
CA TRP A 408 -47.55 6.66 18.17
C TRP A 408 -48.84 5.86 18.42
N PRO A 409 -49.06 4.69 17.78
CA PRO A 409 -50.15 3.79 18.14
C PRO A 409 -50.15 3.42 19.63
N ILE A 410 -48.97 3.16 20.22
CA ILE A 410 -48.85 2.83 21.64
C ILE A 410 -49.29 4.01 22.52
N VAL A 411 -48.84 5.23 22.22
CA VAL A 411 -49.31 6.44 22.91
C VAL A 411 -50.82 6.59 22.78
N GLY A 412 -51.36 6.39 21.58
CA GLY A 412 -52.80 6.49 21.33
C GLY A 412 -53.60 5.47 22.16
N GLN A 413 -53.15 4.21 22.15
CA GLN A 413 -53.77 3.15 22.94
C GLN A 413 -53.76 3.47 24.43
N GLU A 414 -52.62 3.93 24.96
CA GLU A 414 -52.51 4.38 26.34
C GLU A 414 -53.47 5.53 26.64
N VAL A 415 -53.62 6.52 25.76
CA VAL A 415 -54.53 7.65 25.98
C VAL A 415 -56.00 7.24 25.99
N PHE A 416 -56.39 6.20 25.25
CA PHE A 416 -57.78 5.72 25.21
C PHE A 416 -58.14 4.73 26.32
N HIS A 417 -57.16 4.24 27.08
CA HIS A 417 -57.44 3.42 28.26
C HIS A 417 -58.02 4.31 29.38
N SER A 418 -59.01 3.82 30.12
CA SER A 418 -59.71 4.63 31.13
C SER A 418 -58.91 4.83 32.43
N ASP A 419 -57.91 3.97 32.68
CA ASP A 419 -57.10 3.96 33.91
C ASP A 419 -55.68 4.52 33.69
N THR A 420 -55.49 5.32 32.65
CA THR A 420 -54.16 5.73 32.21
C THR A 420 -53.46 6.61 33.23
N ARG A 421 -52.29 6.14 33.64
CA ARG A 421 -51.40 6.89 34.52
C ARG A 421 -50.76 8.02 33.71
N ILE A 422 -51.06 9.27 34.06
CA ILE A 422 -50.60 10.47 33.32
C ILE A 422 -49.08 10.47 33.09
N TYR A 423 -48.28 9.96 34.05
CA TYR A 423 -46.81 9.94 33.91
C TYR A 423 -46.32 9.00 32.80
N VAL A 424 -47.08 7.95 32.45
CA VAL A 424 -46.76 7.01 31.36
C VAL A 424 -46.89 7.71 30.02
N VAL A 425 -48.01 8.42 29.84
CA VAL A 425 -48.27 9.24 28.64
C VAL A 425 -47.19 10.31 28.49
N VAL A 426 -46.84 11.01 29.57
CA VAL A 426 -45.77 12.02 29.56
C VAL A 426 -44.43 11.40 29.18
N SER A 427 -44.09 10.21 29.73
CA SER A 427 -42.83 9.52 29.42
C SER A 427 -42.74 9.08 27.95
N TRP A 428 -43.86 8.58 27.39
CA TRP A 428 -43.99 8.29 25.96
C TRP A 428 -43.81 9.53 25.09
N MET A 429 -44.42 10.66 25.46
CA MET A 429 -44.27 11.91 24.71
C MET A 429 -42.83 12.41 24.73
N LEU A 430 -42.16 12.37 25.89
CA LEU A 430 -40.75 12.75 26.00
C LEU A 430 -39.87 11.83 25.15
N TYR A 431 -40.08 10.51 25.21
CA TYR A 431 -39.37 9.54 24.38
C TYR A 431 -39.55 9.84 22.89
N GLN A 432 -40.77 10.13 22.44
CA GLN A 432 -41.06 10.44 21.04
C GLN A 432 -40.43 11.74 20.56
N ILE A 433 -40.43 12.78 21.40
CA ILE A 433 -39.76 14.05 21.09
C ILE A 433 -38.24 13.81 20.99
N GLY A 434 -37.65 13.04 21.90
CA GLY A 434 -36.24 12.65 21.85
C GLY A 434 -35.88 11.87 20.58
N LEU A 435 -36.71 10.90 20.18
CA LEU A 435 -36.55 10.17 18.92
C LEU A 435 -36.67 11.09 17.71
N ALA A 436 -37.64 12.01 17.69
CA ALA A 436 -37.80 12.96 16.61
C ALA A 436 -36.56 13.85 16.46
N MET A 437 -36.06 14.43 17.56
CA MET A 437 -34.83 15.24 17.54
C MET A 437 -33.62 14.42 17.06
N LEU A 438 -33.50 13.17 17.52
CA LEU A 438 -32.43 12.27 17.09
C LEU A 438 -32.52 11.97 15.59
N LEU A 439 -33.72 11.66 15.08
CA LEU A 439 -33.96 11.44 13.65
C LEU A 439 -33.64 12.69 12.83
N MET A 440 -33.98 13.88 13.32
CA MET A 440 -33.64 15.14 12.65
C MET A 440 -32.12 15.35 12.55
N ARG A 441 -31.36 14.96 13.58
CA ARG A 441 -29.88 15.08 13.61
C ARG A 441 -29.14 13.86 13.06
N PHE A 442 -29.85 12.81 12.67
CA PHE A 442 -29.25 11.53 12.27
C PHE A 442 -28.27 11.68 11.10
N GLU A 443 -28.61 12.53 10.12
CA GLU A 443 -27.78 12.77 8.93
C GLU A 443 -26.36 13.24 9.29
N GLN A 444 -26.24 14.18 10.24
CA GLN A 444 -24.94 14.72 10.67
C GLN A 444 -24.08 13.62 11.34
N ILE A 445 -24.71 12.79 12.16
CA ILE A 445 -24.05 11.71 12.88
C ILE A 445 -23.56 10.62 11.90
N ASP A 446 -24.38 10.26 10.93
CA ASP A 446 -24.07 9.25 9.92
C ASP A 446 -22.90 9.69 9.02
N VAL A 447 -22.84 10.99 8.66
CA VAL A 447 -21.73 11.57 7.89
C VAL A 447 -20.39 11.38 8.60
N ILE A 448 -20.32 11.63 9.90
CA ILE A 448 -19.08 11.46 10.67
C ILE A 448 -18.65 10.00 10.70
N GLN A 449 -19.57 9.07 10.97
CA GLN A 449 -19.25 7.64 10.99
C GLN A 449 -18.76 7.14 9.62
N LYS A 450 -19.36 7.65 8.54
CA LYS A 450 -18.92 7.37 7.18
C LYS A 450 -17.52 7.91 6.91
N LEU A 451 -17.23 9.16 7.31
CA LEU A 451 -15.91 9.76 7.19
C LEU A 451 -14.85 8.98 8.00
N GLU A 452 -15.16 8.55 9.22
CA GLU A 452 -14.26 7.72 10.04
C GLU A 452 -13.98 6.35 9.39
N LYS A 453 -14.98 5.74 8.75
CA LYS A 453 -14.80 4.50 7.99
C LYS A 453 -13.91 4.74 6.77
N GLU A 454 -14.11 5.83 6.05
CA GLU A 454 -13.28 6.21 4.91
C GLU A 454 -11.83 6.48 5.34
N VAL A 455 -11.59 7.18 6.45
CA VAL A 455 -10.24 7.41 6.99
C VAL A 455 -9.56 6.10 7.37
N ARG A 456 -10.27 5.17 8.02
CA ARG A 456 -9.73 3.83 8.33
C ARG A 456 -9.36 3.05 7.08
N ALA A 457 -10.24 3.01 6.08
CA ALA A 457 -9.97 2.33 4.82
C ALA A 457 -8.76 2.94 4.10
N LEU A 458 -8.62 4.27 4.13
CA LEU A 458 -7.47 4.96 3.55
C LEU A 458 -6.18 4.68 4.34
N ALA A 459 -6.27 4.53 5.66
CA ALA A 459 -5.11 4.25 6.50
C ALA A 459 -4.57 2.85 6.21
N GLU A 460 -5.47 1.86 6.12
CA GLU A 460 -5.14 0.50 5.70
C GLU A 460 -4.51 0.48 4.28
N GLU A 461 -5.01 1.29 3.36
CA GLU A 461 -4.42 1.39 2.02
C GLU A 461 -3.02 2.03 2.03
N SER A 462 -2.83 3.09 2.81
CA SER A 462 -1.52 3.72 3.02
C SER A 462 -0.51 2.73 3.60
N ASP A 463 -0.89 1.95 4.61
CA ASP A 463 -0.04 0.93 5.22
C ASP A 463 0.37 -0.15 4.21
N ARG A 464 -0.56 -0.60 3.35
CA ARG A 464 -0.24 -1.54 2.27
C ARG A 464 0.78 -0.98 1.30
N ILE A 465 0.70 0.31 0.96
CA ILE A 465 1.69 0.95 0.07
C ILE A 465 3.02 1.14 0.78
N ARG A 466 3.03 1.44 2.08
CA ARG A 466 4.25 1.54 2.87
C ARG A 466 5.03 0.23 2.87
N VAL A 467 4.34 -0.89 3.07
CA VAL A 467 4.95 -2.24 2.98
C VAL A 467 5.51 -2.48 1.58
N ARG A 468 4.79 -2.07 0.52
CA ARG A 468 5.28 -2.20 -0.86
C ARG A 468 6.50 -1.33 -1.14
N ARG A 469 6.53 -0.09 -0.66
CA ARG A 469 7.71 0.79 -0.76
C ARG A 469 8.91 0.14 -0.12
N GLU A 470 8.76 -0.47 1.06
CA GLU A 470 9.85 -1.14 1.75
C GLU A 470 10.37 -2.35 0.94
N GLN A 471 9.49 -3.18 0.39
CA GLN A 471 9.88 -4.29 -0.48
C GLN A 471 10.63 -3.81 -1.73
N MET A 472 10.13 -2.73 -2.34
CA MET A 472 10.75 -2.13 -3.51
C MET A 472 12.14 -1.58 -3.15
N ASN A 473 12.26 -0.87 -2.03
CA ASN A 473 13.52 -0.35 -1.52
C ASN A 473 14.52 -1.49 -1.25
N GLN A 474 14.11 -2.55 -0.57
CA GLN A 474 14.97 -3.72 -0.31
C GLN A 474 15.50 -4.35 -1.60
N PHE A 475 14.63 -4.53 -2.60
CA PHE A 475 15.04 -5.07 -3.91
C PHE A 475 16.07 -4.17 -4.59
N TRP A 476 15.79 -2.86 -4.71
CA TRP A 476 16.67 -1.93 -5.41
C TRP A 476 17.98 -1.67 -4.66
N SER A 477 17.96 -1.63 -3.33
CA SER A 477 19.18 -1.57 -2.52
C SER A 477 20.03 -2.82 -2.68
N SER A 478 19.42 -4.01 -2.65
CA SER A 478 20.15 -5.27 -2.90
C SER A 478 20.74 -5.31 -4.31
N LEU A 479 20.05 -4.75 -5.31
CA LEU A 479 20.56 -4.65 -6.67
C LEU A 479 21.76 -3.69 -6.77
N GLN A 480 21.70 -2.58 -6.01
CA GLN A 480 22.79 -1.61 -5.95
C GLN A 480 24.07 -2.25 -5.38
N GLU A 481 23.95 -3.11 -4.36
CA GLU A 481 25.10 -3.85 -3.80
C GLU A 481 25.81 -4.78 -4.81
N LEU A 482 25.08 -5.25 -5.83
CA LEU A 482 25.60 -6.11 -6.90
C LEU A 482 26.17 -5.31 -8.06
N THR A 483 25.88 -4.02 -8.13
CA THR A 483 26.24 -3.21 -9.28
C THR A 483 27.76 -3.07 -9.41
N ASP A 484 28.49 -2.92 -8.30
CA ASP A 484 29.95 -2.89 -8.31
C ASP A 484 30.55 -4.22 -8.77
N LEU A 485 29.95 -5.34 -8.33
CA LEU A 485 30.35 -6.68 -8.74
C LEU A 485 30.17 -6.83 -10.24
N TRP A 486 29.02 -6.46 -10.78
CA TRP A 486 28.76 -6.56 -12.21
C TRP A 486 29.66 -5.64 -13.04
N LEU A 487 29.81 -4.38 -12.62
CA LEU A 487 30.56 -3.37 -13.35
C LEU A 487 32.05 -3.68 -13.41
N HIS A 488 32.63 -4.16 -12.30
CA HIS A 488 34.08 -4.31 -12.17
C HIS A 488 34.58 -5.75 -12.30
N ARG A 489 33.71 -6.75 -12.16
CA ARG A 489 34.07 -8.18 -12.28
C ARG A 489 33.38 -8.84 -13.46
N THR A 490 32.05 -8.90 -13.46
CA THR A 490 31.31 -9.75 -14.40
C THR A 490 31.35 -9.22 -15.83
N VAL A 491 31.04 -7.93 -16.05
CA VAL A 491 31.02 -7.32 -17.39
C VAL A 491 32.41 -7.36 -18.04
N PRO A 492 33.50 -6.89 -17.41
CA PRO A 492 34.83 -6.95 -18.02
C PRO A 492 35.28 -8.37 -18.36
N ARG A 493 34.91 -9.37 -17.55
CA ARG A 493 35.20 -10.78 -17.87
C ARG A 493 34.41 -11.28 -19.08
N LEU A 494 33.13 -10.93 -19.20
CA LEU A 494 32.35 -11.26 -20.39
C LEU A 494 32.85 -10.51 -21.64
N ASP A 495 33.36 -9.28 -21.48
CA ASP A 495 34.05 -8.54 -22.54
C ASP A 495 35.32 -9.29 -22.98
N LEU A 496 36.19 -9.65 -22.03
CA LEU A 496 37.42 -10.39 -22.29
C LEU A 496 37.15 -11.71 -23.00
N MET A 497 36.16 -12.47 -22.52
CA MET A 497 35.82 -13.75 -23.16
C MET A 497 35.25 -13.57 -24.57
N LYS A 498 34.52 -12.48 -24.83
CA LYS A 498 34.08 -12.16 -26.19
C LYS A 498 35.28 -11.86 -27.10
N GLU A 499 36.29 -11.14 -26.62
CA GLU A 499 37.48 -10.84 -27.42
C GLU A 499 38.26 -12.12 -27.75
N VAL A 500 38.46 -12.98 -26.74
CA VAL A 500 39.07 -14.30 -26.92
C VAL A 500 38.28 -15.14 -27.94
N GLN A 501 36.95 -15.08 -27.93
CA GLN A 501 36.10 -15.74 -28.94
C GLN A 501 36.39 -15.21 -30.35
N GLY A 502 36.45 -13.89 -30.53
CA GLY A 502 36.73 -13.26 -31.82
C GLY A 502 38.04 -13.78 -32.42
N HIS A 503 39.12 -13.76 -31.63
CA HIS A 503 40.41 -14.30 -32.09
C HIS A 503 40.37 -15.81 -32.41
N MET A 504 39.60 -16.61 -31.67
CA MET A 504 39.45 -18.04 -31.97
C MET A 504 38.62 -18.29 -33.24
N GLU A 505 37.65 -17.43 -33.55
CA GLU A 505 36.87 -17.52 -34.80
C GLU A 505 37.76 -17.25 -36.02
N ASP A 506 38.61 -16.23 -35.93
CA ASP A 506 39.51 -15.79 -37.00
C ASP A 506 40.75 -16.66 -37.16
N ALA A 507 41.11 -17.45 -36.13
CA ALA A 507 42.26 -18.33 -36.19
C ALA A 507 42.12 -19.43 -37.27
N PRO A 508 43.20 -19.72 -38.01
CA PRO A 508 43.24 -20.85 -38.94
C PRO A 508 43.11 -22.18 -38.18
N GLY A 509 42.60 -23.21 -38.85
CA GLY A 509 42.26 -24.49 -38.22
C GLY A 509 43.44 -25.15 -37.48
N ALA A 510 44.67 -25.00 -37.98
CA ALA A 510 45.86 -25.59 -37.36
C ALA A 510 46.23 -24.94 -36.00
N ASP A 511 45.94 -23.65 -35.82
CA ASP A 511 46.36 -22.90 -34.63
C ASP A 511 45.26 -22.83 -33.56
N ILE A 512 44.04 -23.27 -33.86
CA ILE A 512 42.90 -23.11 -32.97
C ILE A 512 43.04 -23.89 -31.66
N LEU A 513 43.59 -25.11 -31.73
CA LEU A 513 43.77 -25.98 -30.57
C LEU A 513 44.79 -25.41 -29.57
N PRO A 514 46.03 -25.05 -29.96
CA PRO A 514 46.98 -24.45 -29.02
C PRO A 514 46.51 -23.10 -28.48
N LEU A 515 45.87 -22.26 -29.30
CA LEU A 515 45.30 -20.98 -28.85
C LEU A 515 44.20 -21.16 -27.81
N MET A 516 43.26 -22.08 -28.05
CA MET A 516 42.16 -22.38 -27.13
C MET A 516 42.64 -23.02 -25.83
N ALA A 517 43.65 -23.89 -25.89
CA ALA A 517 44.27 -24.48 -24.70
C ALA A 517 44.96 -23.41 -23.85
N GLY A 518 45.74 -22.53 -24.47
CA GLY A 518 46.40 -21.40 -23.81
C GLY A 518 45.39 -20.44 -23.17
N ALA A 519 44.35 -20.07 -23.91
CA ALA A 519 43.29 -19.19 -23.42
C ALA A 519 42.53 -19.81 -22.24
N SER A 520 42.14 -21.09 -22.34
CA SER A 520 41.43 -21.78 -21.26
C SER A 520 42.26 -21.85 -19.98
N SER A 521 43.57 -22.14 -20.08
CA SER A 521 44.46 -22.16 -18.91
C SER A 521 44.55 -20.80 -18.22
N ARG A 522 44.79 -19.73 -18.99
CA ARG A 522 44.94 -18.38 -18.41
C ARG A 522 43.64 -17.84 -17.83
N LEU A 523 42.51 -18.13 -18.48
CA LEU A 523 41.20 -17.79 -17.92
C LEU A 523 40.92 -18.56 -16.63
N GLU A 524 41.33 -19.83 -16.51
CA GLU A 524 41.22 -20.59 -15.27
C GLU A 524 42.08 -20.02 -14.14
N GLU A 525 43.31 -19.61 -14.43
CA GLU A 525 44.19 -18.93 -13.47
C GLU A 525 43.60 -17.61 -12.99
N LEU A 526 43.02 -16.82 -13.89
CA LEU A 526 42.29 -15.61 -13.55
C LEU A 526 41.18 -15.91 -12.54
N GLU A 527 40.37 -16.94 -12.76
CA GLU A 527 39.28 -17.30 -11.84
C GLU A 527 39.76 -17.68 -10.44
N GLY A 528 40.88 -18.40 -10.36
CA GLY A 528 41.52 -18.72 -9.08
C GLY A 528 41.97 -17.46 -8.32
N TYR A 529 42.35 -16.42 -9.05
CA TYR A 529 42.83 -15.15 -8.50
C TYR A 529 41.70 -14.22 -7.97
N LEU A 530 40.50 -14.24 -8.56
CA LEU A 530 39.41 -13.29 -8.19
C LEU A 530 38.81 -13.52 -6.80
N GLY A 531 38.93 -14.74 -6.25
CA GLY A 531 38.28 -15.13 -5.01
C GLY A 531 36.75 -15.17 -5.09
N SER A 532 36.10 -15.24 -3.92
CA SER A 532 34.65 -15.42 -3.81
C SER A 532 33.85 -14.16 -4.20
N LEU A 533 32.57 -14.34 -4.55
CA LEU A 533 31.70 -13.24 -5.00
C LEU A 533 31.39 -12.23 -3.88
N GLU A 534 31.37 -12.67 -2.62
CA GLU A 534 31.08 -11.82 -1.47
C GLU A 534 32.12 -10.71 -1.28
N LEU A 535 33.37 -10.95 -1.69
CA LEU A 535 34.44 -9.94 -1.64
C LEU A 535 34.18 -8.76 -2.58
N TRP A 536 33.37 -8.97 -3.62
CA TRP A 536 33.13 -8.00 -4.70
C TRP A 536 31.88 -7.15 -4.53
N ARG A 537 30.95 -7.54 -3.65
CA ARG A 537 29.78 -6.73 -3.29
C ARG A 537 30.21 -5.36 -2.76
N THR A 538 29.34 -4.35 -2.82
CA THR A 538 29.66 -2.97 -2.37
C THR A 538 30.24 -2.92 -0.95
N HIS A 539 29.79 -3.79 -0.04
CA HIS A 539 30.30 -3.90 1.34
C HIS A 539 31.32 -5.03 1.54
N GLY A 540 31.89 -5.56 0.45
CA GLY A 540 32.94 -6.57 0.48
C GLY A 540 34.28 -6.00 0.97
N LYS A 541 35.25 -6.88 1.21
CA LYS A 541 36.57 -6.50 1.74
C LYS A 541 37.52 -5.90 0.69
N LEU A 542 37.14 -5.89 -0.59
CA LEU A 542 37.93 -5.27 -1.64
C LEU A 542 37.59 -3.79 -1.72
N SER A 543 38.62 -2.94 -1.77
CA SER A 543 38.44 -1.49 -1.92
C SER A 543 37.79 -1.17 -3.27
N GLY A 544 36.96 -0.13 -3.33
CA GLY A 544 36.35 0.32 -4.58
C GLY A 544 37.38 0.65 -5.67
N GLU A 545 38.52 1.25 -5.27
CA GLU A 545 39.63 1.55 -6.17
C GLU A 545 40.27 0.31 -6.77
N SER A 546 40.49 -0.75 -5.97
CA SER A 546 41.07 -2.00 -6.46
C SER A 546 40.14 -2.74 -7.43
N LYS A 547 38.82 -2.76 -7.14
CA LYS A 547 37.81 -3.31 -8.05
C LYS A 547 37.82 -2.57 -9.39
N LYS A 548 37.76 -1.24 -9.33
CA LYS A 548 37.78 -0.40 -10.53
C LYS A 548 39.06 -0.58 -11.34
N ALA A 549 40.23 -0.53 -10.69
CA ALA A 549 41.52 -0.73 -11.36
C ALA A 549 41.60 -2.09 -12.05
N PHE A 550 41.11 -3.15 -11.40
CA PHE A 550 41.00 -4.47 -12.04
C PHE A 550 40.09 -4.44 -13.27
N GLY A 551 38.86 -3.91 -13.14
CA GLY A 551 37.90 -3.85 -14.24
C GLY A 551 38.41 -3.04 -15.43
N ASP A 552 39.03 -1.89 -15.18
CA ASP A 552 39.62 -1.03 -16.21
C ASP A 552 40.78 -1.75 -16.92
N ARG A 553 41.62 -2.48 -16.17
CA ARG A 553 42.75 -3.22 -16.74
C ARG A 553 42.31 -4.39 -17.60
N ILE A 554 41.30 -5.17 -17.17
CA ILE A 554 40.72 -6.24 -17.99
C ILE A 554 40.08 -5.67 -19.25
N THR A 555 39.37 -4.54 -19.14
CA THR A 555 38.76 -3.88 -20.31
C THR A 555 39.83 -3.41 -21.30
N ALA A 556 40.95 -2.87 -20.81
CA ALA A 556 42.06 -2.46 -21.66
C ALA A 556 42.66 -3.64 -22.46
N LEU A 557 42.74 -4.84 -21.87
CA LEU A 557 43.20 -6.04 -22.57
C LEU A 557 42.28 -6.45 -23.72
N CYS A 558 41.00 -6.07 -23.69
CA CYS A 558 40.05 -6.34 -24.77
C CYS A 558 40.34 -5.51 -26.05
N HIS A 559 41.32 -4.60 -26.01
CA HIS A 559 41.71 -3.77 -27.14
C HIS A 559 43.06 -4.16 -27.75
N GLU A 560 43.71 -5.21 -27.23
CA GLU A 560 44.94 -5.73 -27.81
C GLU A 560 44.64 -6.42 -29.16
N GLU A 561 45.54 -6.27 -30.13
CA GLU A 561 45.30 -6.74 -31.51
C GLU A 561 45.39 -8.26 -31.64
N THR A 562 46.11 -8.93 -30.73
CA THR A 562 46.41 -10.35 -30.85
C THR A 562 46.14 -11.11 -29.56
N LEU A 563 45.59 -12.32 -29.68
CA LEU A 563 45.32 -13.19 -28.54
C LEU A 563 46.55 -13.44 -27.64
N PRO A 564 47.77 -13.68 -28.15
CA PRO A 564 48.95 -13.80 -27.29
C PRO A 564 49.22 -12.57 -26.42
N GLN A 565 48.98 -11.36 -26.93
CA GLN A 565 49.10 -10.13 -26.13
C GLN A 565 48.03 -10.06 -25.04
N VAL A 566 46.78 -10.39 -25.36
CA VAL A 566 45.68 -10.49 -24.38
C VAL A 566 46.06 -11.46 -23.25
N LEU A 567 46.53 -12.66 -23.60
CA LEU A 567 46.89 -13.71 -22.63
C LEU A 567 48.12 -13.33 -21.79
N HIS A 568 49.11 -12.68 -22.40
CA HIS A 568 50.27 -12.17 -21.67
C HIS A 568 49.87 -11.05 -20.71
N GLY A 569 49.06 -10.09 -21.16
CA GLY A 569 48.56 -9.02 -20.31
C GLY A 569 47.72 -9.55 -19.16
N LEU A 570 46.94 -10.62 -19.36
CA LEU A 570 46.20 -11.28 -18.29
C LEU A 570 47.13 -11.86 -17.22
N GLN A 571 48.24 -12.46 -17.64
CA GLN A 571 49.26 -12.97 -16.73
C GLN A 571 49.86 -11.84 -15.88
N VAL A 572 50.17 -10.70 -16.50
CA VAL A 572 50.69 -9.52 -15.80
C VAL A 572 49.69 -9.03 -14.75
N VAL A 573 48.40 -8.99 -15.06
CA VAL A 573 47.35 -8.60 -14.09
C VAL A 573 47.31 -9.50 -12.86
N ILE A 574 47.50 -10.81 -13.05
CA ILE A 574 47.52 -11.80 -11.98
C ILE A 574 48.79 -11.64 -11.12
N GLU A 575 49.95 -11.47 -11.76
CA GLU A 575 51.25 -11.32 -11.08
C GLU A 575 51.36 -10.01 -10.30
N GLU A 576 50.79 -8.92 -10.81
CA GLU A 576 50.81 -7.61 -10.14
C GLU A 576 49.97 -7.58 -8.85
N GLY A 577 49.05 -8.53 -8.67
CA GLY A 577 48.24 -8.61 -7.44
C GLY A 577 47.39 -7.35 -7.19
N ILE A 578 46.81 -6.77 -8.25
CA ILE A 578 45.99 -5.56 -8.22
C ILE A 578 44.85 -5.61 -7.17
N LEU A 579 44.30 -6.79 -6.89
CA LEU A 579 43.23 -7.00 -5.91
C LEU A 579 43.80 -7.01 -4.49
N ARG A 580 43.77 -5.83 -3.86
CA ARG A 580 44.15 -5.68 -2.44
C ARG A 580 42.92 -5.88 -1.56
N VAL A 581 42.98 -6.90 -0.71
CA VAL A 581 42.02 -7.05 0.39
C VAL A 581 42.38 -5.99 1.43
N GLU A 582 41.44 -5.14 1.80
CA GLU A 582 41.65 -4.23 2.92
C GLU A 582 41.78 -5.08 4.19
N ASP A 583 42.99 -5.14 4.74
CA ASP A 583 43.21 -5.73 6.05
C ASP A 583 42.39 -4.92 7.06
N ALA A 584 41.43 -5.58 7.71
CA ALA A 584 40.50 -5.01 8.71
C ALA A 584 41.21 -4.38 9.94
N LYS A 585 42.53 -4.25 9.92
CA LYS A 585 43.40 -3.76 10.99
C LYS A 585 43.57 -2.23 11.02
N ALA A 586 43.16 -1.49 9.99
CA ALA A 586 43.35 -0.04 9.96
C ALA A 586 42.34 0.78 10.79
N ALA A 587 41.27 0.17 11.32
CA ALA A 587 40.30 0.85 12.20
C ALA A 587 40.66 0.78 13.71
N SER A 588 41.67 0.01 14.09
CA SER A 588 42.21 -0.01 15.46
C SER A 588 43.64 0.52 15.43
N GLY A 589 43.83 1.79 15.82
CA GLY A 589 45.14 2.45 15.82
C GLY A 589 46.22 1.63 16.53
N GLY A 590 47.11 1.01 15.74
CA GLY A 590 48.22 0.20 16.21
C GLY A 590 49.29 0.08 15.13
N ALA A 591 50.52 0.38 15.51
CA ALA A 591 51.72 0.62 14.70
C ALA A 591 52.04 -0.40 13.58
N PRO A 592 52.81 0.00 12.54
CA PRO A 592 53.02 -0.80 11.33
C PRO A 592 53.99 -1.95 11.56
N VAL A 593 53.66 -3.14 11.05
CA VAL A 593 54.60 -4.27 10.93
C VAL A 593 54.42 -4.96 9.57
N GLY A 594 55.46 -4.88 8.73
CA GLY A 594 55.94 -5.92 7.81
C GLY A 594 55.09 -6.31 6.57
N PRO A 595 55.74 -6.82 5.50
CA PRO A 595 55.11 -6.98 4.19
C PRO A 595 54.20 -8.21 4.05
N ALA A 596 53.14 -7.97 3.27
CA ALA A 596 52.19 -8.86 2.62
C ALA A 596 52.38 -10.39 2.76
N LEU A 597 51.41 -11.01 3.43
CA LEU A 597 51.23 -12.46 3.44
C LEU A 597 50.46 -12.87 2.18
N VAL A 598 51.14 -13.55 1.26
CA VAL A 598 50.52 -14.26 0.14
C VAL A 598 49.62 -15.36 0.72
N LEU A 599 48.31 -15.26 0.47
CA LEU A 599 47.33 -16.28 0.83
C LEU A 599 47.59 -17.54 -0.01
N GLY A 600 48.36 -18.47 0.55
CA GLY A 600 48.51 -19.82 0.03
C GLY A 600 47.20 -20.59 0.16
N THR A 601 46.72 -21.14 -0.95
CA THR A 601 45.60 -22.08 -1.04
C THR A 601 45.97 -23.38 -0.32
N GLN A 602 45.39 -23.60 0.88
CA GLN A 602 45.39 -24.92 1.50
C GLN A 602 44.38 -25.82 0.77
N SER A 603 44.92 -26.75 0.00
CA SER A 603 44.21 -27.89 -0.56
C SER A 603 43.66 -28.77 0.57
N PHE A 604 42.33 -28.76 0.74
CA PHE A 604 41.62 -29.79 1.50
C PHE A 604 41.37 -30.98 0.57
N ARG A 605 42.15 -32.06 0.75
CA ARG A 605 41.77 -33.41 0.30
C ARG A 605 40.74 -33.97 1.27
N GLY A 606 39.53 -34.20 0.76
CA GLY A 606 38.55 -35.16 1.26
C GLY A 606 38.18 -36.09 0.12
#